data_AF-N1MRK2-F1
#
_entry.id   AF-N1MRK2-F1
#
_cell.length_a   1.000
_cell.length_b   1.000
_cell.length_c   1.000
_cell.angle_alpha   90.00
_cell.angle_beta   90.00
_cell.angle_gamma   90.00
#
_symmetry.space_group_name_H-M   'P 1'
#
loop_
_entity.id
_entity.type
_entity.pdbx_description
1 polymer ?
#
loop_
_entity_poly.entity_id
_entity_poly.type
_entity_poly.pdbx_seq_one_letter_code
_entity_poly.pdbx_strand_id
1 'polypeptide(L)'
;MPLRWLYFLSGLGGTVMVGTGLILWTVKRRAKLPDPSRPHLGFRIVERLNIAVIIGFPIGLAVYFLANRLLPLYLAERADREIASLFIAWGLATTFTLARPARRAWIELCGAAALLFVAVPVVNALTTSRGLPVSLVHGDWAFAGFDLIMLAIGGLAALANWKMTRATPSTDNRRPSARLLAL
;
A
#
# COMPACT_ATOMS: atom_id res chain seq x y z
N MET A 1 -6.66 30.40 -1.73
CA MET A 1 -5.82 29.18 -1.76
C MET A 1 -5.87 28.26 -0.52
N PRO A 2 -6.25 28.66 0.72
CA PRO A 2 -6.20 27.75 1.88
C PRO A 2 -7.27 26.63 1.85
N LEU A 3 -8.42 26.87 1.22
CA LEU A 3 -9.53 25.89 1.18
C LEU A 3 -9.18 24.60 0.41
N ARG A 4 -8.37 24.70 -0.67
CA ARG A 4 -7.92 23.54 -1.44
C ARG A 4 -7.03 22.62 -0.61
N TRP A 5 -6.13 23.21 0.19
CA TRP A 5 -5.27 22.47 1.11
C TRP A 5 -6.05 21.84 2.25
N LEU A 6 -7.06 22.54 2.78
CA LEU A 6 -7.95 21.96 3.79
C LEU A 6 -8.65 20.70 3.25
N TYR A 7 -9.27 20.77 2.07
CA TYR A 7 -9.93 19.59 1.47
C TYR A 7 -8.95 18.46 1.19
N PHE A 8 -7.75 18.77 0.70
CA PHE A 8 -6.72 17.76 0.47
C PHE A 8 -6.30 17.06 1.77
N LEU A 9 -5.99 17.83 2.82
CA LEU A 9 -5.58 17.28 4.12
C LEU A 9 -6.70 16.54 4.83
N SER A 10 -7.94 17.03 4.74
CA SER A 10 -9.12 16.33 5.25
C SER A 10 -9.36 15.01 4.52
N GLY A 11 -9.20 14.97 3.19
CA GLY A 11 -9.29 13.74 2.42
C GLY A 11 -8.19 12.73 2.76
N LEU A 12 -6.94 13.21 2.90
CA LEU A 12 -5.81 12.38 3.32
C LEU A 12 -6.04 11.82 4.73
N GLY A 13 -6.45 12.68 5.68
CA GLY A 13 -6.78 12.28 7.04
C GLY A 13 -7.91 11.26 7.10
N GLY A 14 -8.97 11.46 6.32
CA GLY A 14 -10.06 10.50 6.17
C GLY A 14 -9.59 9.14 5.65
N THR A 15 -8.70 9.14 4.66
CA THR A 15 -8.13 7.91 4.09
C THR A 15 -7.29 7.15 5.13
N VAL A 16 -6.44 7.85 5.88
CA VAL A 16 -5.63 7.27 6.97
C VAL A 16 -6.53 6.72 8.07
N MET A 17 -7.59 7.45 8.45
CA MET A 17 -8.54 7.02 9.48
C MET A 17 -9.28 5.75 9.06
N VAL A 18 -9.77 5.68 7.82
CA VAL A 18 -10.45 4.48 7.31
C VAL A 18 -9.49 3.29 7.25
N GLY A 19 -8.29 3.47 6.69
CA GLY A 19 -7.29 2.40 6.59
C GLY A 19 -6.87 1.86 7.96
N THR A 20 -6.57 2.75 8.90
CA THR A 20 -6.20 2.36 10.28
C THR A 20 -7.36 1.70 11.03
N GLY A 21 -8.58 2.21 10.86
CA GLY A 21 -9.79 1.61 11.42
C GLY A 21 -10.00 0.17 10.95
N LEU A 22 -9.82 -0.09 9.65
CA LEU A 22 -9.91 -1.44 9.08
C LEU A 22 -8.83 -2.38 9.63
N ILE A 23 -7.59 -1.90 9.77
CA ILE A 23 -6.48 -2.68 10.36
C ILE A 23 -6.78 -3.02 11.82
N LEU A 24 -7.14 -2.02 12.63
CA LEU A 24 -7.42 -2.19 14.05
C LEU A 24 -8.63 -3.09 14.30
N TRP A 25 -9.68 -2.95 13.48
CA TRP A 25 -10.82 -3.86 13.53
C TRP A 25 -10.40 -5.29 13.22
N THR A 26 -9.60 -5.50 12.17
CA THR A 26 -9.13 -6.83 11.76
C THR A 26 -8.32 -7.48 12.89
N VAL A 27 -7.39 -6.75 13.52
CA VAL A 27 -6.59 -7.24 14.65
C VAL A 27 -7.47 -7.58 15.86
N LYS A 28 -8.35 -6.66 16.27
CA LYS A 28 -9.26 -6.89 17.42
C LYS A 28 -10.22 -8.04 17.17
N ARG A 29 -10.74 -8.16 15.94
CA ARG A 29 -11.69 -9.22 15.58
C ARG A 29 -10.99 -10.57 15.53
N ARG A 30 -9.76 -10.65 15.01
CA ARG A 30 -8.97 -11.87 14.99
C ARG A 30 -8.73 -12.44 16.39
N ALA A 31 -8.43 -11.57 17.36
CA ALA A 31 -8.22 -11.97 18.75
C ALA A 31 -9.48 -12.54 19.44
N LYS A 32 -10.68 -12.13 18.97
CA LYS A 32 -11.98 -12.59 19.48
C LYS A 32 -12.51 -13.84 18.77
N LEU A 33 -11.82 -14.37 17.76
CA LEU A 33 -12.25 -15.59 17.08
C LEU A 33 -12.07 -16.81 17.99
N PRO A 34 -12.95 -17.84 17.88
CA PRO A 34 -12.81 -19.09 18.63
C PRO A 34 -11.45 -19.78 18.39
N ASP A 35 -10.99 -19.76 17.13
CA ASP A 35 -9.64 -20.19 16.74
C ASP A 35 -8.93 -19.07 15.96
N PRO A 36 -8.05 -18.29 16.61
CA PRO A 36 -7.27 -17.23 15.96
C PRO A 36 -6.24 -17.74 14.93
N SER A 37 -5.86 -19.02 15.03
CA SER A 37 -4.88 -19.67 14.15
C SER A 37 -5.52 -20.16 12.86
N ARG A 38 -6.80 -20.54 12.91
CA ARG A 38 -7.60 -21.01 11.76
C ARG A 38 -8.92 -20.24 11.65
N PRO A 39 -8.87 -18.95 11.25
CA PRO A 39 -10.08 -18.16 11.02
C PRO A 39 -10.96 -18.78 9.93
N HIS A 40 -12.27 -18.65 10.08
CA HIS A 40 -13.24 -19.06 9.07
C HIS A 40 -13.07 -18.28 7.75
N LEU A 41 -13.55 -18.85 6.64
CA LEU A 41 -13.32 -18.33 5.29
C LEU A 41 -13.71 -16.85 5.12
N GLY A 42 -14.89 -16.45 5.62
CA GLY A 42 -15.35 -15.07 5.52
C GLY A 42 -14.37 -14.06 6.15
N PHE A 43 -13.81 -14.36 7.32
CA PHE A 43 -12.81 -13.48 7.94
C PHE A 43 -11.53 -13.42 7.12
N ARG A 44 -11.07 -14.56 6.58
CA ARG A 44 -9.88 -14.60 5.71
C ARG A 44 -10.06 -13.73 4.48
N ILE A 45 -11.22 -13.78 3.83
CA ILE A 45 -11.52 -12.96 2.65
C ILE A 45 -11.48 -11.47 3.03
N VAL A 46 -12.17 -11.07 4.09
CA VAL A 46 -12.17 -9.66 4.55
C VAL A 46 -10.76 -9.18 4.91
N GLU A 47 -10.00 -9.97 5.66
CA GLU A 47 -8.62 -9.66 6.02
C GLU A 47 -7.76 -9.44 4.75
N ARG A 48 -7.91 -10.28 3.73
CA ARG A 48 -7.12 -10.21 2.49
C ARG A 48 -7.56 -9.08 1.56
N LEU A 49 -8.87 -8.80 1.49
CA LEU A 49 -9.40 -7.65 0.75
C LEU A 49 -8.95 -6.34 1.39
N ASN A 50 -8.89 -6.26 2.72
CA ASN A 50 -8.33 -5.09 3.41
C ASN A 50 -6.87 -4.85 2.98
N ILE A 51 -6.04 -5.88 2.88
CA ILE A 51 -4.67 -5.76 2.36
C ILE A 51 -4.69 -5.23 0.92
N ALA A 52 -5.51 -5.85 0.06
CA ALA A 52 -5.59 -5.49 -1.35
C ALA A 52 -6.01 -4.02 -1.56
N VAL A 53 -6.91 -3.49 -0.73
CA VAL A 53 -7.32 -2.08 -0.78
C VAL A 53 -6.25 -1.17 -0.20
N ILE A 54 -5.68 -1.50 0.97
CA ILE A 54 -4.77 -0.58 1.68
C ILE A 54 -3.41 -0.45 0.99
N ILE A 55 -2.83 -1.55 0.51
CA ILE A 55 -1.51 -1.53 -0.15
C ILE A 55 -1.58 -1.87 -1.64
N GLY A 56 -2.52 -2.74 -2.05
CA GLY A 56 -2.66 -3.12 -3.45
C GLY A 56 -3.18 -1.98 -4.34
N PHE A 57 -4.07 -1.13 -3.84
CA PHE A 57 -4.56 0.01 -4.61
C PHE A 57 -3.47 1.06 -4.86
N PRO A 58 -2.67 1.48 -3.85
CA PRO A 58 -1.48 2.32 -4.10
C PRO A 58 -0.48 1.72 -5.09
N ILE A 59 -0.28 0.41 -5.10
CA ILE A 59 0.53 -0.26 -6.14
C ILE A 59 -0.04 -0.01 -7.54
N GLY A 60 -1.37 -0.08 -7.69
CA GLY A 60 -2.05 0.28 -8.94
C GLY A 60 -1.77 1.73 -9.35
N LEU A 61 -1.77 2.68 -8.42
CA LEU A 61 -1.41 4.07 -8.69
C LEU A 61 0.05 4.21 -9.16
N ALA A 62 0.98 3.50 -8.53
CA ALA A 62 2.38 3.51 -8.97
C ALA A 62 2.53 2.95 -10.40
N VAL A 63 1.84 1.85 -10.71
CA VAL A 63 1.82 1.27 -12.06
C VAL A 63 1.19 2.24 -13.07
N TYR A 64 0.11 2.92 -12.72
CA TYR A 64 -0.48 3.98 -13.56
C TYR A 64 0.54 5.07 -13.89
N PHE A 65 1.30 5.56 -12.90
CA PHE A 65 2.33 6.58 -13.14
C PHE A 65 3.50 6.09 -13.99
N LEU A 66 3.86 4.81 -13.89
CA LEU A 66 4.86 4.16 -14.75
C LEU A 66 4.32 3.99 -16.17
N ALA A 67 3.08 3.52 -16.31
CA ALA A 67 2.38 3.35 -17.57
C ALA A 67 2.31 4.70 -18.32
N ASN A 68 1.93 5.77 -17.65
CA ASN A 68 1.91 7.11 -18.23
C ASN A 68 3.28 7.56 -18.79
N ARG A 69 4.39 7.07 -18.24
CA ARG A 69 5.76 7.40 -18.72
C ARG A 69 6.28 6.45 -19.81
N LEU A 70 5.87 5.19 -19.77
CA LEU A 70 6.40 4.12 -20.62
C LEU A 70 5.53 3.82 -21.84
N LEU A 71 4.23 4.16 -21.82
CA LEU A 71 3.35 3.91 -22.95
C LEU A 71 3.70 4.81 -24.15
N PRO A 72 3.72 4.27 -25.39
CA PRO A 72 3.96 5.06 -26.59
C PRO A 72 2.90 6.15 -26.81
N LEU A 73 3.32 7.30 -27.33
CA LEU A 73 2.42 8.45 -27.56
C LEU A 73 1.36 8.20 -28.64
N TYR A 74 1.65 7.33 -29.61
CA TYR A 74 0.80 7.05 -30.78
C TYR A 74 -0.26 5.96 -30.52
N LEU A 75 -0.38 5.49 -29.28
CA LEU A 75 -1.31 4.44 -28.91
C LEU A 75 -2.75 4.98 -28.94
N ALA A 76 -3.63 4.35 -29.71
CA ALA A 76 -5.05 4.62 -29.66
C ALA A 76 -5.59 4.33 -28.24
N GLU A 77 -6.52 5.17 -27.77
CA GLU A 77 -7.17 5.02 -26.45
C GLU A 77 -6.17 4.94 -25.28
N ARG A 78 -5.05 5.67 -25.38
CA ARG A 78 -3.98 5.63 -24.37
C ARG A 78 -4.49 5.90 -22.96
N ALA A 79 -5.40 6.86 -22.77
CA ALA A 79 -5.96 7.19 -21.46
C ALA A 79 -6.66 5.97 -20.83
N ASP A 80 -7.44 5.23 -21.62
CA ASP A 80 -8.11 4.02 -21.16
C ASP A 80 -7.11 2.91 -20.82
N ARG A 81 -6.01 2.80 -21.57
CA ARG A 81 -4.94 1.84 -21.26
C ARG A 81 -4.17 2.20 -19.99
N GLU A 82 -3.95 3.48 -19.73
CA GLU A 82 -3.34 3.95 -18.49
C GLU A 82 -4.23 3.56 -17.31
N ILE A 83 -5.53 3.86 -17.38
CA ILE A 83 -6.51 3.46 -16.35
C ILE A 83 -6.58 1.94 -16.20
N ALA A 84 -6.60 1.20 -17.31
CA ALA A 84 -6.61 -0.26 -17.29
C ALA A 84 -5.37 -0.82 -16.57
N SER A 85 -4.20 -0.20 -16.73
CA SER A 85 -2.97 -0.64 -16.04
C SER A 85 -3.11 -0.61 -14.52
N LEU A 86 -3.81 0.40 -13.98
CA LEU A 86 -4.14 0.51 -12.55
C LEU A 86 -5.00 -0.67 -12.11
N PHE A 87 -6.11 -0.91 -12.81
CA PHE A 87 -7.06 -1.96 -12.45
C PHE A 87 -6.46 -3.35 -12.62
N ILE A 88 -5.63 -3.58 -13.64
CA ILE A 88 -4.90 -4.83 -13.83
C ILE A 88 -3.94 -5.04 -12.67
N ALA A 89 -3.10 -4.06 -12.33
CA ALA A 89 -2.15 -4.17 -11.23
C ALA A 89 -2.85 -4.38 -9.88
N TRP A 90 -3.94 -3.66 -9.63
CA TRP A 90 -4.72 -3.82 -8.41
C TRP A 90 -5.44 -5.17 -8.35
N GLY A 91 -5.99 -5.66 -9.48
CA GLY A 91 -6.57 -6.99 -9.60
C GLY A 91 -5.54 -8.10 -9.38
N LEU A 92 -4.34 -7.95 -9.92
CA LEU A 92 -3.22 -8.85 -9.66
C LEU A 92 -2.80 -8.83 -8.18
N ALA A 93 -2.70 -7.65 -7.56
CA ALA A 93 -2.44 -7.55 -6.13
C ALA A 93 -3.55 -8.21 -5.30
N THR A 94 -4.81 -8.06 -5.69
CA THR A 94 -5.97 -8.65 -5.01
C THR A 94 -5.98 -10.18 -5.11
N THR A 95 -5.79 -10.72 -6.31
CA THR A 95 -5.69 -12.17 -6.50
C THR A 95 -4.50 -12.75 -5.72
N PHE A 96 -3.39 -12.01 -5.67
CA PHE A 96 -2.22 -12.36 -4.88
C PHE A 96 -2.48 -12.37 -3.36
N THR A 97 -3.18 -11.38 -2.79
CA THR A 97 -3.55 -11.43 -1.36
C THR A 97 -4.47 -12.59 -1.04
N LEU A 98 -5.38 -12.94 -1.96
CA LEU A 98 -6.31 -14.06 -1.79
C LEU A 98 -5.60 -15.42 -1.82
N ALA A 99 -4.53 -15.56 -2.60
CA ALA A 99 -3.74 -16.78 -2.71
C ALA A 99 -2.72 -16.98 -1.56
N ARG A 100 -2.38 -15.92 -0.80
CA ARG A 100 -1.30 -15.97 0.21
C ARG A 100 -1.81 -15.87 1.66
N PRO A 101 -1.00 -16.32 2.64
CA PRO A 101 -1.23 -15.98 4.04
C PRO A 101 -1.11 -14.47 4.26
N ALA A 102 -1.98 -13.89 5.09
CA ALA A 102 -2.07 -12.44 5.29
C ALA A 102 -0.73 -11.78 5.63
N ARG A 103 0.07 -12.37 6.53
CA ARG A 103 1.40 -11.84 6.90
C ARG A 103 2.35 -11.76 5.69
N ARG A 104 2.37 -12.79 4.85
CA ARG A 104 3.22 -12.82 3.64
C ARG A 104 2.73 -11.80 2.62
N ALA A 105 1.41 -11.71 2.42
CA ALA A 105 0.81 -10.72 1.51
C ALA A 105 1.19 -9.29 1.89
N TRP A 106 1.13 -8.93 3.18
CA TRP A 106 1.59 -7.62 3.67
C TRP A 106 3.06 -7.34 3.34
N ILE A 107 3.95 -8.28 3.68
CA ILE A 107 5.39 -8.16 3.44
C ILE A 107 5.69 -8.01 1.95
N GLU A 108 5.20 -8.95 1.14
CA GLU A 108 5.50 -9.01 -0.30
C GLU A 108 4.92 -7.79 -1.04
N LEU A 109 3.70 -7.35 -0.71
CA LEU A 109 3.12 -6.15 -1.31
C LEU A 109 3.77 -4.85 -0.82
N CYS A 110 4.15 -4.72 0.46
CA CYS A 110 4.92 -3.56 0.90
C CYS A 110 6.29 -3.47 0.22
N GLY A 111 6.96 -4.62 0.01
CA GLY A 111 8.18 -4.69 -0.79
C GLY A 111 7.96 -4.28 -2.24
N ALA A 112 6.91 -4.80 -2.89
CA ALA A 112 6.57 -4.43 -4.25
C ALA A 112 6.21 -2.94 -4.38
N ALA A 113 5.42 -2.41 -3.45
CA ALA A 113 5.08 -0.98 -3.39
C ALA A 113 6.33 -0.12 -3.26
N ALA A 114 7.26 -0.47 -2.37
CA ALA A 114 8.52 0.24 -2.20
C ALA A 114 9.30 0.33 -3.52
N LEU A 115 9.46 -0.80 -4.22
CA LEU A 115 10.16 -0.86 -5.50
C LEU A 115 9.45 -0.02 -6.58
N LEU A 116 8.13 -0.15 -6.71
CA LEU A 116 7.37 0.55 -7.74
C LEU A 116 7.35 2.06 -7.52
N PHE A 117 7.14 2.52 -6.29
CA PHE A 117 7.14 3.95 -5.98
C PHE A 117 8.53 4.59 -6.13
N VAL A 118 9.62 3.86 -5.87
CA VAL A 118 10.99 4.32 -6.17
C VAL A 118 11.28 4.25 -7.67
N ALA A 119 10.71 3.29 -8.39
CA ALA A 119 10.88 3.18 -9.83
C ALA A 119 10.26 4.37 -10.59
N VAL A 120 9.18 4.98 -10.08
CA VAL A 120 8.54 6.15 -10.72
C VAL A 120 9.52 7.30 -10.97
N PRO A 121 10.20 7.88 -9.96
CA PRO A 121 11.16 8.97 -10.17
C PRO A 121 12.41 8.52 -10.95
N VAL A 122 12.83 7.25 -10.81
CA VAL A 122 13.94 6.71 -11.61
C VAL A 122 13.59 6.68 -13.09
N VAL A 123 12.43 6.14 -13.44
CA VAL A 123 11.92 6.14 -14.82
C VAL A 123 11.71 7.57 -15.30
N ASN A 124 11.15 8.44 -14.46
CA ASN A 124 10.97 9.86 -14.77
C ASN A 124 12.29 10.53 -15.20
N ALA A 125 13.38 10.27 -14.48
CA ALA A 125 14.71 10.79 -14.77
C ALA A 125 15.34 10.20 -16.04
N LEU A 126 14.99 8.96 -16.41
CA LEU A 126 15.49 8.30 -17.61
C LEU A 126 14.69 8.68 -18.88
N THR A 127 13.38 8.93 -18.75
CA THR A 127 12.51 9.23 -19.89
C THR A 127 12.36 10.72 -20.16
N THR A 128 12.70 11.57 -19.20
CA THR A 128 12.47 13.02 -19.27
C THR A 128 13.78 13.77 -19.03
N SER A 129 13.98 14.89 -19.74
CA SER A 129 15.08 15.84 -19.48
C SER A 129 14.95 16.61 -18.15
N ARG A 130 13.94 16.28 -17.34
CA ARG A 130 13.57 16.95 -16.07
C ARG A 130 13.58 15.94 -14.92
N GLY A 131 14.72 15.31 -14.68
CA GLY A 131 14.93 14.48 -13.49
C GLY A 131 14.99 15.33 -12.22
N LEU A 132 14.77 14.70 -11.06
CA LEU A 132 14.77 15.31 -9.72
C LEU A 132 15.91 16.32 -9.47
N PRO A 133 17.19 16.03 -9.79
CA PRO A 133 18.29 16.98 -9.60
C PRO A 133 18.16 18.21 -10.50
N VAL A 134 17.71 18.03 -11.73
CA VAL A 134 17.54 19.11 -12.71
C VAL A 134 16.37 20.00 -12.30
N SER A 135 15.25 19.42 -11.87
CA SER A 135 14.08 20.17 -11.40
C SER A 135 14.37 20.99 -10.13
N LEU A 136 15.18 20.47 -9.20
CA LEU A 136 15.62 21.23 -8.03
C LEU A 136 16.51 22.41 -8.40
N VAL A 137 17.42 22.24 -9.36
CA VAL A 137 18.30 23.32 -9.84
C VAL A 137 17.54 24.39 -10.62
N HIS A 138 16.50 24.01 -11.38
CA HIS A 138 15.70 24.93 -12.20
C HIS A 138 14.48 25.51 -11.48
N GLY A 139 14.27 25.17 -10.20
CA GLY A 139 13.15 25.67 -9.39
C GLY A 139 11.77 25.12 -9.77
N ASP A 140 11.70 23.96 -10.43
CA ASP A 140 10.45 23.31 -10.83
C ASP A 140 9.87 22.48 -9.66
N TRP A 141 9.31 23.20 -8.69
CA TRP A 141 8.81 22.64 -7.42
C TRP A 141 7.68 21.62 -7.60
N ALA A 142 6.94 21.66 -8.71
CA ALA A 142 5.87 20.71 -8.98
C ALA A 142 6.44 19.31 -9.26
N PHE A 143 7.45 19.22 -10.13
CA PHE A 143 8.13 17.96 -10.43
C PHE A 143 8.96 17.45 -9.25
N ALA A 144 9.71 18.34 -8.59
CA ALA A 144 10.50 17.97 -7.42
C ALA A 144 9.62 17.47 -6.26
N GLY A 145 8.49 18.14 -6.02
CA GLY A 145 7.51 17.74 -5.00
C GLY A 145 6.86 16.39 -5.31
N PHE A 146 6.49 16.15 -6.57
CA PHE A 146 5.95 14.86 -7.00
C PHE A 146 6.94 13.72 -6.74
N ASP A 147 8.18 13.85 -7.23
CA ASP A 147 9.21 12.81 -7.07
C ASP A 147 9.54 12.58 -5.59
N LEU A 148 9.60 13.64 -4.76
CA LEU A 148 9.83 13.53 -3.32
C LEU A 148 8.70 12.76 -2.63
N ILE A 149 7.44 12.99 -3.00
CA ILE A 149 6.29 12.24 -2.46
C ILE A 149 6.37 10.77 -2.86
N MET A 150 6.73 10.47 -4.10
CA MET A 150 6.91 9.08 -4.56
C MET A 150 8.01 8.36 -3.75
N LEU A 151 9.15 9.02 -3.54
CA LEU A 151 10.24 8.50 -2.71
C LEU A 151 9.82 8.35 -1.24
N ALA A 152 9.06 9.29 -0.69
CA ALA A 152 8.56 9.21 0.69
C ALA A 152 7.61 8.02 0.87
N ILE A 153 6.66 7.81 -0.05
CA ILE A 153 5.76 6.65 -0.01
C ILE A 153 6.55 5.34 -0.17
N GLY A 154 7.49 5.29 -1.11
CA GLY A 154 8.37 4.13 -1.31
C GLY A 154 9.21 3.81 -0.07
N GLY A 155 9.77 4.83 0.57
CA GLY A 155 10.53 4.72 1.83
C GLY A 155 9.66 4.22 2.99
N LEU A 156 8.45 4.75 3.14
CA LEU A 156 7.49 4.27 4.16
C LEU A 156 7.10 2.82 3.92
N ALA A 157 6.87 2.42 2.66
CA ALA A 157 6.57 1.03 2.30
C ALA A 157 7.77 0.10 2.58
N ALA A 158 9.00 0.54 2.29
CA ALA A 158 10.22 -0.20 2.61
C ALA A 158 10.42 -0.37 4.12
N LEU A 159 10.18 0.69 4.89
CA LEU A 159 10.24 0.66 6.36
C LEU A 159 9.18 -0.28 6.93
N ALA A 160 7.95 -0.26 6.40
CA ALA A 160 6.89 -1.18 6.80
C ALA A 160 7.27 -2.64 6.52
N ASN A 161 7.77 -2.92 5.30
CA ASN A 161 8.25 -4.24 4.91
C ASN A 161 9.39 -4.73 5.85
N TRP A 162 10.37 -3.88 6.13
CA TRP A 162 11.48 -4.20 7.02
C TRP A 162 11.04 -4.48 8.46
N LYS A 163 10.12 -3.67 8.99
CA LYS A 163 9.55 -3.91 10.34
C LYS A 163 8.76 -5.22 10.39
N MET A 164 7.95 -5.51 9.38
CA MET A 164 7.11 -6.73 9.34
C MET A 164 7.93 -8.01 9.14
N THR A 165 9.00 -7.95 8.35
CA THR A 165 9.92 -9.10 8.15
C THR A 165 10.68 -9.43 9.43
N ARG A 166 11.15 -8.41 10.16
CA ARG A 166 11.86 -8.56 11.43
C ARG A 166 10.97 -8.86 12.64
N ALA A 167 9.67 -8.57 12.56
CA ALA A 167 8.74 -8.89 13.64
C ALA A 167 8.65 -10.41 13.83
N THR A 168 9.20 -10.89 14.94
CA THR A 168 9.03 -12.26 15.43
C THR A 168 7.53 -12.51 15.65
N PRO A 169 6.98 -13.67 15.23
CA PRO A 169 5.60 -14.01 15.59
C PRO A 169 5.49 -14.01 17.11
N SER A 170 4.71 -13.10 17.70
CA SER A 170 4.43 -13.17 19.13
C SER A 170 3.75 -14.51 19.41
N THR A 171 4.47 -15.42 20.05
CA THR A 171 3.91 -16.54 20.78
C THR A 171 3.16 -15.96 21.97
N ASP A 172 1.88 -15.65 21.81
CA ASP A 172 1.02 -15.27 22.93
C ASP A 172 0.87 -16.48 23.85
N ASN A 173 1.75 -16.54 24.86
CA ASN A 173 1.68 -17.46 25.98
C ASN A 173 0.49 -17.04 26.85
N ARG A 174 -0.72 -17.46 26.46
CA ARG A 174 -1.91 -17.32 27.27
C ARG A 174 -1.70 -18.10 28.56
N ARG A 175 -1.38 -17.39 29.65
CA ARG A 175 -1.45 -17.94 31.01
C ARG A 175 -2.84 -18.56 31.17
N PRO A 176 -2.96 -19.86 31.53
CA PRO A 176 -4.24 -20.41 31.88
C PRO A 176 -4.74 -19.62 33.09
N SER A 177 -5.91 -19.00 32.94
CA SER A 177 -6.63 -18.36 34.03
C SER A 177 -6.95 -19.43 35.07
N ALA A 178 -6.10 -19.54 36.09
CA ALA A 178 -6.33 -20.30 37.31
C ALA A 178 -7.45 -19.64 38.14
N ARG A 179 -8.68 -19.73 37.62
CA ARG A 179 -9.93 -19.42 38.34
C ARG A 179 -10.95 -20.49 38.02
N LEU A 180 -10.65 -21.72 38.45
CA LEU A 180 -11.60 -22.84 38.52
C LEU A 180 -11.41 -23.70 39.77
N LEU A 181 -10.72 -23.19 40.81
CA LEU A 181 -10.60 -23.85 42.11
C LEU A 181 -10.86 -22.85 43.24
N ALA A 182 -12.12 -22.44 43.35
CA ALA A 182 -12.71 -21.92 44.58
C ALA A 182 -14.19 -22.32 44.57
N LEU A 183 -14.41 -23.63 44.50
CA LEU A 183 -15.50 -24.30 45.21
C LEU A 183 -14.99 -24.62 46.62
#